data_AF-X1EC74-F1
#
_entry.id   AF-X1EC74-F1
#
_cell.length_a   1.000
_cell.length_b   1.000
_cell.length_c   1.000
_cell.angle_alpha   90.00
_cell.angle_beta   90.00
_cell.angle_gamma   90.00
#
_symmetry.space_group_name_H-M   'P 1'
#
loop_
_entity.id
_entity.type
_entity.pdbx_description
1 polymer ?
#
loop_
_entity_poly.entity_id
_entity_poly.type
_entity_poly.pdbx_seq_one_letter_code
_entity_poly.pdbx_strand_id
1 'polypeptide(L)'
;PEQPSDTPTPIYVEDEEIVLNEIHADPDQILGDANGDGVIHSDDDEFLELINFTDSALDISDWVIADAVRTRYTFPPGTLLAGHCGLIIFGGGWQPN
;
A
#
# COMPACT_ATOMS: atom_id res chain seq x y z
N PRO A 1 9.42 -15.25 51.10
CA PRO A 1 8.38 -15.40 50.04
C PRO A 1 8.89 -14.78 48.74
N GLU A 2 8.99 -15.57 47.67
CA GLU A 2 9.29 -15.04 46.33
C GLU A 2 8.07 -14.23 45.85
N GLN A 3 8.30 -12.98 45.46
CA GLN A 3 7.27 -12.17 44.82
C GLN A 3 6.93 -12.76 43.44
N PRO A 4 5.66 -12.74 43.00
CA PRO A 4 5.34 -13.07 41.62
C PRO A 4 6.07 -12.10 40.68
N SER A 5 6.70 -12.64 39.64
CA SER A 5 7.26 -11.82 38.56
C SER A 5 6.11 -11.20 37.77
N ASP A 6 6.11 -9.89 37.65
CA ASP A 6 5.22 -9.19 36.74
C ASP A 6 5.40 -9.76 35.33
N THR A 7 4.30 -10.06 34.66
CA THR A 7 4.33 -10.36 33.22
C THR A 7 4.50 -9.03 32.50
N PRO A 8 5.56 -8.84 31.69
CA PRO A 8 5.70 -7.60 30.95
C PRO A 8 4.43 -7.38 30.12
N THR A 9 3.80 -6.23 30.31
CA THR A 9 2.69 -5.82 29.45
C THR A 9 3.27 -5.67 28.04
N PRO A 10 2.72 -6.33 27.01
CA PRO A 10 3.16 -6.09 25.65
C PRO A 10 2.98 -4.60 25.36
N ILE A 11 4.10 -3.91 25.13
CA ILE A 11 4.07 -2.54 24.64
C ILE A 11 3.74 -2.65 23.16
N TYR A 12 2.52 -2.24 22.82
CA TYR A 12 2.17 -2.02 21.42
C TYR A 12 2.86 -0.72 21.01
N VAL A 13 4.00 -0.85 20.34
CA VAL A 13 4.61 0.29 19.64
C VAL A 13 3.87 0.35 18.31
N GLU A 14 3.06 1.38 18.12
CA GLU A 14 2.57 1.75 16.80
C GLU A 14 3.78 2.29 16.04
N ASP A 15 4.67 1.41 15.58
CA ASP A 15 5.64 1.76 14.57
C ASP A 15 4.84 1.79 13.27
N GLU A 16 4.41 2.99 12.87
CA GLU A 16 3.77 3.22 11.57
C GLU A 16 4.86 3.07 10.49
N GLU A 17 5.26 1.83 10.22
CA GLU A 17 6.30 1.50 9.24
C GLU A 17 5.90 1.94 7.82
N ILE A 18 4.59 1.97 7.57
CA ILE A 18 3.98 2.31 6.29
C ILE A 18 2.79 3.24 6.48
N VAL A 19 2.67 4.22 5.60
CA VAL A 19 1.55 5.17 5.55
C VAL A 19 0.93 5.12 4.18
N LEU A 20 -0.40 5.14 4.14
CA LEU A 20 -1.14 5.45 2.92
C LEU A 20 -1.14 6.98 2.76
N ASN A 21 -0.33 7.47 1.84
CA ASN A 21 -0.06 8.90 1.67
C ASN A 21 -1.12 9.59 0.81
N GLU A 22 -1.53 8.95 -0.27
CA GLU A 22 -2.50 9.50 -1.21
C GLU A 22 -3.50 8.43 -1.68
N ILE A 23 -4.74 8.87 -1.87
CA ILE A 23 -5.76 8.14 -2.63
C ILE A 23 -6.22 9.07 -3.74
N HIS A 24 -5.99 8.69 -4.98
CA HIS A 24 -6.61 9.33 -6.13
C HIS A 24 -7.80 8.49 -6.57
N ALA A 25 -9.00 8.96 -6.22
CA ALA A 25 -10.26 8.36 -6.61
C ALA A 25 -11.04 9.31 -7.53
N ASP A 26 -11.95 8.78 -8.33
CA ASP A 26 -12.78 9.54 -9.29
C ASP A 26 -11.94 10.41 -10.24
N PRO A 27 -11.14 9.79 -11.13
CA PRO A 27 -10.27 10.50 -12.06
C PRO A 27 -11.08 11.37 -13.04
N ASP A 28 -10.46 12.47 -13.51
CA ASP A 28 -11.12 13.42 -14.40
C ASP A 28 -11.57 12.76 -15.72
N GLN A 29 -12.80 13.04 -16.16
CA GLN A 29 -13.39 12.38 -17.33
C GLN A 29 -12.74 12.76 -18.68
N ILE A 30 -11.90 13.79 -18.71
CA ILE A 30 -11.29 14.35 -19.93
C ILE A 30 -9.77 14.31 -19.87
N LEU A 31 -9.18 14.47 -18.68
CA LEU A 31 -7.73 14.54 -18.46
C LEU A 31 -7.22 13.50 -17.45
N GLY A 32 -8.06 12.57 -16.99
CA GLY A 32 -7.76 11.64 -15.91
C GLY A 32 -7.09 10.33 -16.33
N ASP A 33 -6.22 10.35 -17.35
CA ASP A 33 -5.35 9.22 -17.69
C ASP A 33 -4.13 9.25 -16.77
N ALA A 34 -4.33 8.87 -15.52
CA ALA A 34 -3.30 8.93 -14.48
C ALA A 34 -2.28 7.80 -14.64
N ASN A 35 -2.69 6.65 -15.17
CA ASN A 35 -1.80 5.50 -15.38
C ASN A 35 -0.99 5.63 -16.70
N GLY A 36 -1.38 6.52 -17.60
CA GLY A 36 -0.65 6.86 -18.83
C GLY A 36 -0.80 5.81 -19.92
N ASP A 37 -1.83 4.97 -19.88
CA ASP A 37 -2.08 3.91 -20.87
C ASP A 37 -2.78 4.45 -22.14
N GLY A 38 -3.18 5.72 -22.15
CA GLY A 38 -3.85 6.39 -23.25
C GLY A 38 -5.37 6.23 -23.27
N VAL A 39 -5.96 5.61 -22.24
CA VAL A 39 -7.40 5.38 -22.07
C VAL A 39 -7.84 5.90 -20.71
N ILE A 40 -8.64 6.97 -20.71
CA ILE A 40 -9.27 7.46 -19.49
C ILE A 40 -10.34 6.48 -19.03
N HIS A 41 -10.19 5.93 -17.84
CA HIS A 41 -11.07 4.94 -17.25
C HIS A 41 -11.27 5.18 -15.75
N SER A 42 -12.54 5.21 -15.31
CA SER A 42 -12.91 5.61 -13.94
C SER A 42 -12.28 4.78 -12.83
N ASP A 43 -11.98 3.51 -13.09
CA ASP A 43 -11.44 2.57 -12.10
C ASP A 43 -9.93 2.35 -12.30
N ASP A 44 -9.50 2.04 -13.53
CA ASP A 44 -8.10 1.77 -13.86
C ASP A 44 -7.14 2.94 -13.64
N ASP A 45 -7.63 4.20 -13.70
CA ASP A 45 -6.84 5.40 -13.42
C ASP A 45 -6.88 5.84 -11.95
N GLU A 46 -7.63 5.15 -11.09
CA GLU A 46 -7.52 5.35 -9.65
C GLU A 46 -6.17 4.82 -9.15
N PHE A 47 -5.60 5.45 -8.12
CA PHE A 47 -4.40 4.93 -7.48
C PHE A 47 -4.36 5.14 -5.96
N LEU A 48 -3.53 4.32 -5.33
CA LEU A 48 -3.09 4.49 -3.95
C LEU A 48 -1.58 4.72 -3.93
N GLU A 49 -1.12 5.64 -3.09
CA GLU A 49 0.30 5.80 -2.78
C GLU A 49 0.59 5.31 -1.36
N LEU A 50 1.55 4.40 -1.23
CA LEU A 50 2.09 3.93 0.03
C LEU A 50 3.51 4.43 0.22
N ILE A 51 3.86 4.90 1.41
CA ILE A 51 5.22 5.32 1.76
C ILE A 51 5.73 4.48 2.92
N ASN A 52 6.90 3.87 2.74
CA ASN A 52 7.66 3.30 3.85
C ASN A 52 8.41 4.42 4.56
N PHE A 53 8.02 4.72 5.80
CA PHE A 53 8.61 5.80 6.61
C PHE A 53 9.85 5.35 7.40
N THR A 54 10.19 4.06 7.34
CA THR A 54 11.37 3.52 8.02
C THR A 54 12.66 3.78 7.24
N ASP A 55 13.80 3.69 7.93
CA ASP A 55 15.14 3.79 7.33
C ASP A 55 15.54 2.50 6.56
N SER A 56 14.74 1.44 6.63
CA SER A 56 15.05 0.11 6.09
C SER A 56 14.06 -0.33 5.02
N ALA A 57 14.46 -1.29 4.19
CA ALA A 57 13.51 -1.93 3.28
C ALA A 57 12.47 -2.73 4.07
N LEU A 58 11.20 -2.51 3.76
CA LEU A 58 10.06 -3.23 4.31
C LEU A 58 9.66 -4.34 3.37
N ASP A 59 9.55 -5.57 3.88
CA ASP A 59 9.03 -6.69 3.12
C ASP A 59 7.49 -6.67 3.15
N ILE A 60 6.91 -6.38 1.99
CA ILE A 60 5.46 -6.31 1.80
C ILE A 60 4.95 -7.51 0.97
N SER A 61 5.73 -8.59 0.92
CA SER A 61 5.33 -9.84 0.26
C SER A 61 4.00 -10.36 0.80
N ASP A 62 3.11 -10.79 -0.10
CA ASP A 62 1.79 -11.34 0.20
C ASP A 62 0.84 -10.39 0.95
N TRP A 63 1.23 -9.12 1.15
CA TRP A 63 0.32 -8.11 1.64
C TRP A 63 -0.84 -7.92 0.67
N VAL A 64 -1.99 -7.51 1.20
CA VAL A 64 -3.21 -7.34 0.43
C VAL A 64 -3.74 -5.93 0.53
N ILE A 65 -4.12 -5.37 -0.62
CA ILE A 65 -4.98 -4.20 -0.70
C ILE A 65 -6.40 -4.73 -0.88
N ALA A 66 -7.30 -4.37 0.03
CA ALA A 66 -8.68 -4.82 0.02
C ALA A 66 -9.62 -3.72 0.51
N ASP A 67 -10.87 -3.78 0.06
CA ASP A 67 -11.98 -3.02 0.61
C ASP A 67 -12.97 -3.96 1.33
N ALA A 68 -14.12 -3.43 1.77
CA ALA A 68 -15.15 -4.22 2.44
C ALA A 68 -15.80 -5.32 1.58
N VAL A 69 -15.56 -5.31 0.26
CA VAL A 69 -16.21 -6.18 -0.72
C VAL A 69 -15.24 -7.24 -1.24
N ARG A 70 -13.98 -6.88 -1.53
CA ARG A 70 -12.99 -7.81 -2.12
C ARG A 70 -11.54 -7.38 -1.91
N THR A 71 -10.64 -8.35 -2.06
CA THR A 71 -9.23 -8.10 -2.34
C THR A 71 -9.08 -7.48 -3.73
N ARG A 72 -8.34 -6.38 -3.82
CA ARG A 72 -8.03 -5.65 -5.05
C ARG A 72 -6.67 -6.04 -5.61
N TYR A 73 -5.68 -6.22 -4.74
CA TYR A 73 -4.32 -6.57 -5.13
C TYR A 73 -3.62 -7.39 -4.05
N THR A 74 -2.77 -8.32 -4.47
CA THR A 74 -1.87 -9.07 -3.59
C THR A 74 -0.45 -8.88 -4.10
N PHE A 75 0.44 -8.40 -3.25
CA PHE A 75 1.84 -8.21 -3.60
C PHE A 75 2.53 -9.55 -3.84
N PRO A 76 3.27 -9.73 -4.94
CA PRO A 76 4.00 -10.96 -5.19
C PRO A 76 5.04 -11.24 -4.09
N PRO A 77 5.41 -12.52 -3.88
CA PRO A 77 6.52 -12.87 -3.00
C PRO A 77 7.83 -12.18 -3.42
N GLY A 78 8.60 -11.71 -2.44
CA GLY A 78 9.86 -10.98 -2.64
C GLY A 78 9.70 -9.49 -2.92
N THR A 79 8.53 -8.91 -2.63
CA THR A 79 8.31 -7.46 -2.83
C THR A 79 8.87 -6.68 -1.65
N LEU A 80 9.95 -5.93 -1.90
CA LEU A 80 10.58 -5.06 -0.91
C LEU A 80 10.36 -3.59 -1.25
N LEU A 81 9.74 -2.83 -0.35
CA LEU A 81 9.63 -1.38 -0.45
C LEU A 81 10.79 -0.73 0.29
N ALA A 82 11.70 -0.10 -0.44
CA ALA A 82 12.87 0.57 0.16
C ALA A 82 12.46 1.64 1.20
N GLY A 83 13.32 1.87 2.19
CA GLY A 83 13.10 2.90 3.20
C GLY A 83 13.03 4.30 2.58
N HIS A 84 12.12 5.13 3.08
CA HIS A 84 11.79 6.46 2.57
C HIS A 84 11.34 6.51 1.10
N CYS A 85 10.92 5.38 0.54
CA CYS A 85 10.39 5.32 -0.83
C CYS A 85 8.86 5.15 -0.84
N GLY A 86 8.27 5.72 -1.90
CA GLY A 86 6.86 5.57 -2.24
C GLY A 86 6.61 4.45 -3.26
N LEU A 87 5.41 3.90 -3.25
CA LEU A 87 4.88 2.94 -4.21
C LEU A 87 3.48 3.38 -4.63
N ILE A 88 3.27 3.54 -5.93
CA ILE A 88 1.95 3.85 -6.52
C ILE A 88 1.37 2.56 -7.08
N ILE A 89 0.11 2.27 -6.73
CA ILE A 89 -0.65 1.12 -7.20
C ILE A 89 -1.88 1.62 -7.94
N PHE A 90 -1.92 1.42 -9.26
CA PHE A 90 -3.07 1.76 -10.12
C PHE A 90 -4.14 0.67 -10.10
N GLY A 91 -5.39 1.05 -10.36
CA GLY A 91 -6.54 0.15 -10.43
C GLY A 91 -6.47 -0.85 -11.59
N GLY A 92 -5.75 -0.53 -12.67
CA GLY A 92 -5.69 -1.34 -13.89
C GLY A 92 -4.82 -0.76 -14.99
N GLY A 93 -5.26 -0.91 -16.25
CA GLY A 93 -4.60 -0.30 -17.42
C GLY A 93 -3.35 -1.00 -17.98
N TRP A 94 -2.86 -2.08 -17.38
CA TRP A 94 -1.72 -2.81 -17.94
C TRP A 94 -2.10 -3.57 -19.22
N GLN A 95 -1.66 -3.05 -20.38
CA GLN A 95 -1.63 -3.82 -21.62
C GLN A 95 -0.22 -4.38 -21.86
N PRO A 96 0.00 -5.70 -21.77
CA PRO A 96 1.19 -6.29 -22.32
C PRO A 96 1.06 -6.29 -23.85
N ASN A 97 2.08 -5.73 -24.52
CA ASN A 97 2.29 -5.94 -25.96
C ASN A 97 2.47 -7.43 -26.28
#